data_AF-A0A6N6VNX8-F1
#
_entry.id   AF-A0A6N6VNX8-F1
#
_cell.length_a   1.000
_cell.length_b   1.000
_cell.length_c   1.000
_cell.angle_alpha   90.00
_cell.angle_beta   90.00
_cell.angle_gamma   90.00
#
_symmetry.space_group_name_H-M   'P 1'
#
loop_
_entity.id
_entity.type
_entity.pdbx_description
1 polymer ?
#
loop_
_entity_poly.entity_id
_entity_poly.type
_entity_poly.pdbx_seq_one_letter_code
_entity_poly.pdbx_strand_id
1 'polypeptide(L)' 'MERYFTVRQVATRYRVGIATVWRWVKEQDGFPEPVRLSKGTTRWCETDLLRFEIARRAGK' A
#
# COMPACT_ATOMS: atom_id res chain seq x y z
N MET A 1 -6.05 -3.15 16.83
CA MET A 1 -4.62 -2.85 16.62
C MET A 1 -4.40 -2.68 15.14
N GLU A 2 -4.17 -1.46 14.68
CA GLU A 2 -3.87 -1.19 13.28
C GLU A 2 -2.41 -1.56 13.01
N ARG A 3 -2.17 -2.37 11.98
CA ARG A 3 -0.83 -2.80 11.58
C ARG A 3 -0.31 -1.90 10.46
N TYR A 4 0.94 -1.50 10.59
CA TYR A 4 1.63 -0.70 9.61
C TYR A 4 2.68 -1.53 8.87
N PHE A 5 2.63 -1.49 7.54
CA PHE A 5 3.55 -2.17 6.66
C PHE A 5 4.60 -1.23 6.11
N THR A 6 5.84 -1.72 6.05
CA THR A 6 6.91 -1.10 5.28
C THR A 6 6.67 -1.31 3.78
N VAL A 7 7.29 -0.47 2.93
CA VAL A 7 7.20 -0.66 1.47
C VAL A 7 7.66 -2.05 1.03
N ARG A 8 8.64 -2.63 1.74
CA ARG A 8 9.12 -4.00 1.48
C ARG A 8 8.05 -5.04 1.75
N GLN A 9 7.32 -4.91 2.86
CA GLN A 9 6.24 -5.84 3.18
C GLN A 9 5.06 -5.70 2.21
N VAL A 10 4.73 -4.48 1.80
CA VAL A 10 3.72 -4.23 0.75
C VAL A 10 4.15 -4.89 -0.57
N ALA A 11 5.40 -4.69 -0.97
CA ALA A 11 5.97 -5.31 -2.17
C ALA A 11 5.91 -6.85 -2.10
N THR A 12 6.26 -7.44 -0.96
CA THR A 12 6.17 -8.89 -0.72
C THR A 12 4.72 -9.39 -0.77
N ARG A 13 3.76 -8.66 -0.17
CA ARG A 13 2.34 -9.02 -0.16
C ARG A 13 1.79 -9.20 -1.57
N TYR A 14 2.11 -8.28 -2.47
CA TYR A 14 1.64 -8.30 -3.86
C TYR A 14 2.61 -9.00 -4.82
N ARG A 15 3.73 -9.55 -4.33
CA ARG A 15 4.83 -10.13 -5.14
C ARG A 15 5.31 -9.21 -6.28
N VAL A 16 5.45 -7.92 -5.98
CA VAL A 16 5.94 -6.90 -6.92
C VAL A 16 7.25 -6.28 -6.44
N GLY A 17 7.92 -5.50 -7.30
CA GLY A 17 9.06 -4.69 -6.90
C GLY A 17 8.66 -3.48 -6.07
N ILE A 18 9.56 -3.00 -5.21
CA ILE A 18 9.36 -1.75 -4.41
C ILE A 18 9.05 -0.55 -5.33
N ALA A 19 9.73 -0.46 -6.47
CA ALA A 19 9.47 0.58 -7.47
C ALA A 19 8.03 0.53 -7.99
N THR A 20 7.46 -0.67 -8.16
CA THR A 20 6.07 -0.85 -8.57
C THR A 20 5.10 -0.34 -7.52
N VAL A 21 5.38 -0.54 -6.23
CA VAL A 21 4.55 -0.01 -5.14
C VAL A 21 4.53 1.53 -5.17
N TRP A 22 5.68 2.17 -5.32
CA TRP A 22 5.75 3.63 -5.46
C TRP A 22 5.06 4.15 -6.72
N ARG A 23 5.16 3.38 -7.80
CA ARG A 23 4.44 3.67 -9.04
C ARG A 23 2.92 3.61 -8.83
N TRP A 24 2.42 2.62 -8.09
CA TRP A 24 1.00 2.54 -7.74
C TRP A 24 0.54 3.71 -6.88
N VAL A 25 1.33 4.14 -5.89
CA VAL A 25 1.02 5.36 -5.11
C VAL A 25 0.85 6.60 -6.00
N LYS A 26 1.61 6.70 -7.10
CA LYS A 26 1.58 7.86 -8.00
C LYS A 26 0.53 7.76 -9.11
N GLU A 27 0.34 6.56 -9.67
CA GLU A 27 -0.41 6.37 -10.93
C GLU A 27 -1.68 5.53 -10.74
N GLN A 28 -1.79 4.75 -9.67
CA GLN A 28 -2.92 3.84 -9.49
C GLN A 28 -3.99 4.48 -8.61
N ASP A 29 -5.10 4.82 -9.26
CA ASP A 29 -6.27 5.32 -8.57
C ASP A 29 -6.79 4.30 -7.55
N GLY A 30 -7.08 4.78 -6.34
CA GLY A 30 -7.54 3.97 -5.21
C GLY A 30 -6.45 3.22 -4.43
N PHE A 31 -5.19 3.21 -4.86
CA PHE A 31 -4.11 2.63 -4.04
C PHE A 31 -3.85 3.50 -2.80
N PRO A 32 -3.68 2.91 -1.60
CA PRO A 32 -3.61 3.68 -0.36
C PRO A 32 -2.37 4.56 -0.29
N GLU A 33 -2.58 5.80 0.15
CA GLU A 33 -1.51 6.76 0.36
C GLU A 33 -0.60 6.34 1.53
N PRO A 34 0.72 6.54 1.38
CA PRO A 34 1.65 6.29 2.44
C PRO A 34 1.50 7.25 3.63
N VAL A 35 1.45 6.71 4.85
CA VAL A 35 1.52 7.47 6.10
C VAL A 35 2.98 7.75 6.47
N ARG A 36 3.33 9.02 6.65
CA ARG A 36 4.66 9.46 7.10
C ARG A 36 4.70 9.54 8.62
N LEU A 37 5.35 8.57 9.27
CA LEU A 37 5.46 8.52 10.74
C LEU A 37 6.64 9.36 11.27
N SER A 38 7.68 9.57 10.46
CA SER A 38 8.85 10.39 10.83
C SER A 38 9.70 10.75 9.59
N LYS A 39 10.75 11.57 9.75
CA LYS A 39 11.66 11.92 8.64
C LYS A 39 12.30 10.64 8.06
N GLY A 40 11.83 10.22 6.89
CA GLY A 40 12.32 9.04 6.17
C GLY A 40 11.58 7.73 6.43
N THR A 41 10.59 7.71 7.34
CA THR A 41 9.80 6.50 7.61
C THR A 41 8.40 6.61 7.06
N THR A 42 8.18 5.89 5.98
CA THR A 42 6.88 5.76 5.33
C THR A 42 6.28 4.38 5.59
N ARG A 43 4.98 4.34 5.89
CA ARG A 43 4.23 3.12 6.17
C ARG A 43 2.87 3.11 5.49
N TRP A 44 2.34 1.92 5.25
CA TRP A 44 0.99 1.71 4.76
C TRP A 44 0.16 1.06 5.85
N CYS A 45 -1.07 1.52 6.04
CA CYS A 45 -2.00 0.87 6.95
C CYS A 45 -2.52 -0.42 6.32
N GLU A 46 -2.59 -1.49 7.11
CA GLU A 46 -3.16 -2.78 6.71
C GLU A 46 -4.62 -2.64 6.25
N THR A 47 -5.40 -1.86 6.98
CA THR A 47 -6.82 -1.68 6.69
C THR A 47 -7.05 -1.01 5.34
N ASP A 48 -6.25 0.01 5.00
CA ASP A 48 -6.39 0.70 3.71
C ASP A 48 -5.92 -0.17 2.53
N LEU A 49 -4.89 -1.00 2.73
CA LEU A 49 -4.51 -2.03 1.76
C LEU A 49 -5.66 -3.03 1.53
N LEU A 50 -6.31 -3.48 2.61
CA LEU A 50 -7.46 -4.38 2.52
C LEU A 50 -8.64 -3.74 1.78
N ARG A 51 -8.96 -2.48 2.08
CA ARG A 51 -10.03 -1.73 1.42
C ARG A 51 -9.77 -1.63 -0.08
N PHE A 52 -8.54 -1.33 -0.47
CA PHE A 52 -8.13 -1.33 -1.86
C PHE A 52 -8.30 -2.72 -2.51
N GLU A 53 -7.85 -3.79 -1.86
CA GLU A 53 -8.02 -5.17 -2.35
C GLU A 53 -9.51 -5.53 -2.55
N ILE A 54 -10.38 -5.14 -1.62
CA ILE A 54 -11.84 -5.36 -1.70
C ILE A 54 -12.45 -4.57 -2.85
N ALA A 55 -12.10 -3.27 -2.98
CA ALA A 55 -12.58 -2.44 -4.08
C ALA A 55 -12.17 -3.01 -5.46
N ARG A 56 -10.93 -3.48 -5.59
CA ARG A 56 -10.41 -4.15 -6.79
C ARG A 56 -11.10 -5.48 -7.08
N ARG A 57 -11.55 -6.21 -6.05
CA ARG A 57 -12.28 -7.47 -6.18
C ARG A 57 -13.75 -7.27 -6.55
N ALA A 58 -14.38 -6.20 -6.06
CA ALA A 58 -15.79 -5.89 -6.31
C ALA A 58 -16.05 -5.29 -7.71
N GLY A 59 -15.01 -4.78 -8.38
CA GLY A 59 -15.08 -4.32 -9.77
C GLY A 59 -15.00 -5.43 -10.83
N LYS A 60 -15.39 -6.66 -10.50
CA LYS A 60 -15.43 -7.81 -11.42
C LYS A 60 -16.83 -8.41 -11.50
#